data_AF-A0A4Y9Y110-F1
#
_entry.id   AF-A0A4Y9Y110-F1
#
_cell.length_a   1.000
_cell.length_b   1.000
_cell.length_c   1.000
_cell.angle_alpha   90.00
_cell.angle_beta   90.00
_cell.angle_gamma   90.00
#
_symmetry.space_group_name_H-M   'P 1'
#
loop_
_entity.id
_entity.type
_entity.pdbx_description
1 polymer ?
#
loop_
_entity_poly.entity_id
_entity_poly.type
_entity_poly.pdbx_seq_one_letter_code
_entity_poly.pdbx_strand_id
1 'polypeptide(L)'
;MQRLSVTNQLYTTALFTLRKLCASAGQLPESYMVSTEERNGLKITSEYPTAFGGFADIWQGQYRGQDVAIKALRVSGRDRIQTVEKMFFKEVVLWHNLRHDNITPLIGVDRKLFPCAMISANILIDEQGRARLADFGLTAMTHDLHALNAITPLSIVGSLRWTAPEILDPESAGLEKARPSKASDVFSTGMVMWEGVGLTGQTQPK
;
A
#
# COMPACT_ATOMS: atom_id res chain seq x y z
N MET A 1 21.69 14.85 13.43
CA MET A 1 20.68 13.83 13.81
C MET A 1 19.82 14.43 14.92
N GLN A 2 18.67 15.03 14.60
CA GLN A 2 17.82 15.67 15.62
C GLN A 2 17.11 14.60 16.47
N ARG A 3 17.19 14.73 17.80
CA ARG A 3 16.44 13.90 18.75
C ARG A 3 14.95 14.14 18.50
N LEU A 4 14.21 13.08 18.18
CA LEU A 4 12.74 13.11 18.13
C LEU A 4 12.22 13.50 19.53
N SER A 5 11.15 14.30 19.60
CA SER A 5 10.52 14.65 20.87
C SER A 5 9.99 13.40 21.58
N VAL A 6 9.91 13.42 22.91
CA VAL A 6 9.44 12.28 23.73
C VAL A 6 8.03 11.82 23.28
N THR A 7 7.16 12.76 22.93
CA THR A 7 5.82 12.49 22.38
C THR A 7 5.88 11.68 21.08
N ASN A 8 6.85 11.96 20.21
CA ASN A 8 7.04 11.26 18.95
C ASN A 8 7.58 9.84 19.16
N GLN A 9 8.44 9.64 20.17
CA GLN A 9 8.95 8.32 20.54
C GLN A 9 7.87 7.41 21.14
N LEU A 10 7.03 7.95 22.03
CA LEU A 10 5.88 7.22 22.57
C LEU A 10 4.89 6.84 21.47
N TYR A 11 4.56 7.78 20.59
CA TYR A 11 3.68 7.54 19.44
C TYR A 11 4.22 6.42 18.53
N THR A 12 5.50 6.50 18.16
CA THR A 12 6.16 5.50 17.31
C THR A 12 6.14 4.12 17.97
N THR A 13 6.41 4.05 19.27
CA THR A 13 6.41 2.80 20.03
C THR A 13 5.00 2.20 20.14
N ALA A 14 4.00 3.04 20.43
CA ALA A 14 2.60 2.63 20.49
C ALA A 14 2.12 2.11 19.13
N LEU A 15 2.42 2.83 18.05
CA LEU A 15 2.06 2.43 16.69
C LEU A 15 2.73 1.10 16.29
N PHE A 16 4.01 0.95 16.59
CA PHE A 16 4.73 -0.30 16.35
C PHE A 16 4.13 -1.48 17.13
N THR A 17 3.75 -1.25 18.39
CA THR A 17 3.12 -2.26 19.25
C THR A 17 1.73 -2.64 18.75
N LEU A 18 0.89 -1.65 18.43
CA LEU A 18 -0.44 -1.87 17.84
C LEU A 18 -0.34 -2.69 16.56
N ARG A 19 0.61 -2.35 15.69
CA ARG A 19 0.85 -3.06 14.43
C ARG A 19 1.21 -4.54 14.65
N LYS A 20 2.05 -4.83 15.65
CA LYS A 20 2.38 -6.21 16.04
C LYS A 20 1.19 -6.94 16.65
N LEU A 21 0.46 -6.27 17.54
CA LEU A 21 -0.69 -6.85 18.23
C LEU A 21 -1.78 -7.26 17.25
N CYS A 22 -2.19 -6.36 16.35
CA CYS A 22 -3.21 -6.65 15.35
C CYS A 22 -2.83 -7.82 14.45
N ALA A 23 -1.57 -7.87 14.00
CA ALA A 23 -1.07 -8.97 13.17
C ALA A 23 -1.06 -10.32 13.91
N SER A 24 -0.69 -10.33 15.20
CA SER A 24 -0.66 -11.56 16.01
C SER A 24 -2.06 -12.02 16.42
N ALA A 25 -2.95 -11.10 16.75
CA ALA A 25 -4.31 -11.39 17.20
C ALA A 25 -5.28 -11.67 16.03
N GLY A 26 -4.93 -11.27 14.81
CA GLY A 26 -5.81 -11.42 13.65
C GLY A 26 -7.01 -10.46 13.66
N GLN A 27 -6.89 -9.34 14.37
CA GLN A 27 -7.99 -8.42 14.62
C GLN A 27 -7.54 -6.96 14.50
N LEU A 28 -8.45 -6.12 13.99
CA LEU A 28 -8.29 -4.67 13.93
C LEU A 28 -9.21 -4.01 14.97
N PRO A 29 -8.88 -2.79 15.42
CA PRO A 29 -9.82 -1.98 16.17
C PRO A 29 -11.12 -1.80 15.39
N GLU A 30 -12.26 -1.85 16.09
CA GLU A 30 -13.58 -1.69 15.47
C GLU A 30 -13.72 -0.31 14.79
N SER A 31 -13.02 0.70 15.30
CA SER A 31 -12.93 2.03 14.70
C SER A 31 -12.30 2.07 13.31
N TYR A 32 -11.62 1.00 12.87
CA TYR A 32 -11.04 0.90 11.53
C TYR A 32 -12.03 0.27 10.54
N MET A 33 -13.14 -0.29 11.02
CA MET A 33 -14.10 -1.00 10.18
C MET A 33 -15.13 -0.04 9.57
N VAL A 34 -15.41 -0.21 8.28
CA VAL A 34 -16.49 0.53 7.61
C VAL A 34 -17.76 -0.31 7.57
N SER A 35 -18.90 0.35 7.77
CA SER A 35 -20.22 -0.30 7.68
C SER A 35 -20.69 -0.44 6.24
N THR A 36 -21.18 -1.63 5.88
CA THR A 36 -21.83 -1.93 4.60
C THR A 36 -23.36 -1.86 4.68
N GLU A 37 -23.93 -1.94 5.88
CA GLU A 37 -25.38 -2.14 6.10
C GLU A 37 -26.16 -0.83 6.24
N GLU A 38 -25.47 0.27 6.49
CA GLU A 38 -26.09 1.60 6.55
C GLU A 38 -26.60 2.04 5.17
N ARG A 39 -27.61 2.91 5.14
CA ARG A 39 -28.18 3.48 3.89
C ARG A 39 -27.10 4.03 2.94
N ASN A 40 -26.06 4.63 3.52
CA ASN A 40 -24.87 5.16 2.83
C ASN A 40 -23.60 4.35 3.15
N GLY A 41 -23.75 3.05 3.43
CA GLY A 41 -22.65 2.11 3.61
C GLY A 41 -21.86 1.87 2.33
N LEU A 42 -20.78 1.11 2.45
CA LEU A 42 -19.86 0.85 1.34
C LEU A 42 -20.55 0.03 0.24
N LYS A 43 -20.44 0.51 -1.00
CA LYS A 43 -20.97 -0.16 -2.20
C LYS A 43 -19.93 -0.16 -3.30
N ILE A 44 -19.77 -1.28 -4.00
CA ILE A 44 -18.99 -1.34 -5.23
C ILE A 44 -19.84 -0.75 -6.35
N THR A 45 -19.25 0.13 -7.17
CA THR A 45 -19.92 0.81 -8.28
C THR A 45 -19.40 0.36 -9.65
N SER A 46 -18.23 -0.25 -9.73
CA SER A 46 -17.70 -0.84 -10.96
C SER A 46 -18.14 -2.30 -11.15
N GLU A 47 -18.40 -2.70 -12.39
CA GLU A 47 -18.72 -4.09 -12.75
C GLU A 47 -17.50 -5.01 -12.64
N TYR A 48 -16.32 -4.48 -12.95
CA TYR A 48 -15.03 -5.17 -12.91
C TYR A 48 -14.00 -4.34 -12.13
N PRO A 49 -12.85 -4.92 -11.72
CA PRO A 49 -11.74 -4.13 -11.19
C PRO A 49 -11.26 -3.10 -12.22
N THR A 50 -11.03 -1.88 -11.75
CA THR A 50 -10.58 -0.75 -12.55
C THR A 50 -9.06 -0.71 -12.74
N ALA A 51 -8.31 -1.32 -11.82
CA ALA A 51 -6.88 -1.50 -11.95
C ALA A 51 -6.43 -2.80 -11.25
N PHE A 52 -5.28 -3.31 -11.69
CA PHE A 52 -4.71 -4.56 -11.22
C PHE A 52 -3.27 -4.33 -10.76
N GLY A 53 -2.97 -4.70 -9.52
CA GLY A 53 -1.62 -4.79 -9.00
C GLY A 53 -1.11 -6.24 -8.99
N GLY A 54 0.12 -6.44 -8.50
CA GLY A 54 0.68 -7.79 -8.28
C GLY A 54 -0.01 -8.59 -7.19
N PHE A 55 -0.69 -7.89 -6.26
CA PHE A 55 -1.26 -8.48 -5.06
C PHE A 55 -2.72 -8.12 -4.83
N ALA A 56 -3.27 -7.17 -5.58
CA ALA A 56 -4.55 -6.59 -5.29
C ALA A 56 -5.31 -6.18 -6.56
N ASP A 57 -6.62 -6.23 -6.46
CA ASP A 57 -7.56 -5.66 -7.40
C ASP A 57 -8.07 -4.34 -6.83
N ILE A 58 -8.11 -3.30 -7.66
CA ILE A 58 -8.65 -1.99 -7.29
C ILE A 58 -10.04 -1.83 -7.89
N TRP A 59 -11.04 -1.78 -7.04
CA TRP A 59 -12.43 -1.57 -7.40
C TRP A 59 -12.84 -0.13 -7.13
N GLN A 60 -13.76 0.38 -7.94
CA GLN A 60 -14.41 1.66 -7.65
C GLN A 60 -15.63 1.41 -6.77
N GLY A 61 -15.85 2.29 -5.80
CA GLY A 61 -17.01 2.22 -4.94
C GLY A 61 -17.47 3.59 -4.45
N GLN A 62 -18.51 3.56 -3.62
CA GLN A 62 -19.03 4.72 -2.93
C GLN A 62 -19.20 4.39 -1.45
N TYR A 63 -18.78 5.31 -0.57
CA TYR A 63 -18.97 5.22 0.88
C TYR A 63 -19.38 6.57 1.43
N ARG A 64 -20.48 6.62 2.19
CA ARG A 64 -21.04 7.87 2.75
C ARG A 64 -21.25 8.98 1.70
N GLY A 65 -21.61 8.57 0.48
CA GLY A 65 -21.82 9.47 -0.65
C GLY A 65 -20.55 9.96 -1.34
N GLN A 66 -19.37 9.52 -0.89
CA GLN A 66 -18.07 9.87 -1.48
C GLN A 66 -17.53 8.72 -2.33
N ASP A 67 -16.89 9.04 -3.45
CA ASP A 67 -16.22 8.06 -4.28
C ASP A 67 -14.95 7.54 -3.59
N VAL A 68 -14.78 6.23 -3.60
CA VAL A 68 -13.69 5.53 -2.91
C VAL A 68 -13.05 4.48 -3.81
N ALA A 69 -11.76 4.26 -3.57
CA ALA A 69 -11.03 3.12 -4.12
C ALA A 69 -11.01 2.00 -3.09
N ILE A 70 -11.41 0.80 -3.51
CA ILE A 70 -11.42 -0.41 -2.69
C ILE A 70 -10.28 -1.30 -3.18
N LYS A 71 -9.20 -1.37 -2.41
CA LYS A 71 -8.05 -2.24 -2.66
C LYS A 71 -8.32 -3.60 -2.02
N ALA A 72 -8.71 -4.58 -2.83
CA ALA A 72 -8.98 -5.95 -2.40
C ALA A 72 -7.74 -6.82 -2.64
N LEU A 73 -7.13 -7.35 -1.57
CA LEU A 73 -5.98 -8.24 -1.71
C LEU A 73 -6.42 -9.59 -2.27
N ARG A 74 -5.66 -10.10 -3.26
CA ARG A 74 -5.86 -11.45 -3.80
C ARG A 74 -5.24 -12.45 -2.85
N VAL A 75 -6.05 -13.39 -2.36
CA VAL A 75 -5.59 -14.49 -1.50
C VAL A 75 -5.70 -15.78 -2.29
N SER A 76 -4.59 -16.51 -2.46
CA SER A 76 -4.58 -17.81 -3.13
C SER A 76 -3.87 -18.85 -2.26
N GLY A 77 -4.53 -19.99 -2.02
CA GLY A 77 -4.00 -21.12 -1.22
C GLY A 77 -4.15 -20.96 0.30
N ARG A 78 -4.49 -22.05 1.00
CA ARG A 78 -4.75 -22.06 2.45
C ARG A 78 -3.51 -21.71 3.29
N ASP A 79 -2.32 -22.16 2.91
CA ASP A 79 -1.10 -21.90 3.67
C ASP A 79 -0.63 -20.44 3.59
N ARG A 80 -1.17 -19.66 2.65
CA ARG A 80 -0.77 -18.27 2.41
C ARG A 80 -1.69 -17.26 3.09
N ILE A 81 -2.89 -17.68 3.51
CA ILE A 81 -3.90 -16.77 4.07
C ILE A 81 -3.40 -16.09 5.36
N GLN A 82 -2.75 -16.84 6.25
CA GLN A 82 -2.28 -16.30 7.52
C GLN A 82 -1.16 -15.27 7.34
N THR A 83 -0.26 -15.51 6.38
CA THR A 83 0.82 -14.56 6.05
C THR A 83 0.24 -13.30 5.42
N VAL A 84 -0.68 -13.44 4.46
CA VAL A 84 -1.35 -12.29 3.82
C VAL A 84 -2.18 -11.50 4.83
N GLU A 85 -2.94 -12.15 5.70
CA GLU A 85 -3.70 -11.47 6.76
C GLU A 85 -2.77 -10.73 7.75
N LYS A 86 -1.67 -11.36 8.18
CA LYS A 86 -0.67 -10.68 9.02
C LYS A 86 -0.10 -9.44 8.34
N MET A 87 0.14 -9.49 7.03
CA MET A 87 0.64 -8.34 6.27
C MET A 87 -0.44 -7.27 6.14
N PHE A 88 -1.67 -7.67 5.82
CA PHE A 88 -2.83 -6.80 5.75
C PHE A 88 -3.02 -5.99 7.04
N PHE A 89 -3.01 -6.64 8.21
CA PHE A 89 -3.16 -5.94 9.48
C PHE A 89 -2.04 -4.93 9.73
N LYS A 90 -0.80 -5.26 9.34
CA LYS A 90 0.32 -4.33 9.47
C LYS A 90 0.17 -3.11 8.56
N GLU A 91 -0.28 -3.31 7.32
CA GLU A 91 -0.49 -2.25 6.33
C GLU A 91 -1.61 -1.32 6.77
N VAL A 92 -2.75 -1.87 7.20
CA VAL A 92 -3.90 -1.09 7.68
C VAL A 92 -3.50 -0.19 8.85
N VAL A 93 -2.83 -0.74 9.87
CA VAL A 93 -2.43 0.05 11.04
C VAL A 93 -1.45 1.15 10.66
N LEU A 94 -0.49 0.86 9.77
CA LEU A 94 0.44 1.88 9.30
C LEU A 94 -0.31 2.99 8.55
N TRP A 95 -1.06 2.63 7.51
CA TRP A 95 -1.69 3.58 6.60
C TRP A 95 -2.78 4.41 7.30
N HIS A 96 -3.61 3.81 8.15
CA HIS A 96 -4.63 4.54 8.93
C HIS A 96 -4.03 5.63 9.83
N ASN A 97 -2.77 5.47 10.26
CA ASN A 97 -2.09 6.41 11.12
C ASN A 97 -1.19 7.42 10.37
N LEU A 98 -1.01 7.28 9.05
CA LEU A 98 -0.29 8.26 8.24
C LEU A 98 -1.19 9.45 7.91
N ARG A 99 -0.73 10.66 8.26
CA ARG A 99 -1.43 11.91 7.97
C ARG A 99 -0.48 12.89 7.32
N HIS A 100 -0.67 13.11 6.01
CA HIS A 100 0.11 14.05 5.22
C HIS A 100 -0.68 14.43 3.96
N ASP A 101 -0.52 15.66 3.46
CA ASP A 101 -1.22 16.16 2.29
C ASP A 101 -1.02 15.30 1.03
N ASN A 102 0.20 14.77 0.87
CA ASN A 102 0.58 13.91 -0.25
C ASN A 102 0.42 12.41 0.03
N ILE A 103 -0.36 12.02 1.04
CA ILE A 103 -0.73 10.62 1.30
C ILE A 103 -2.26 10.52 1.24
N THR A 104 -2.79 9.59 0.45
CA THR A 104 -4.24 9.38 0.42
C THR A 104 -4.69 8.81 1.78
N PRO A 105 -5.71 9.37 2.45
CA PRO A 105 -6.18 8.81 3.72
C PRO A 105 -6.82 7.43 3.53
N LEU A 106 -6.49 6.50 4.44
CA LEU A 106 -7.23 5.25 4.58
C LEU A 106 -8.50 5.52 5.40
N ILE A 107 -9.66 5.40 4.76
CA ILE A 107 -10.97 5.60 5.36
C ILE A 107 -11.28 4.45 6.33
N GLY A 108 -10.94 3.22 5.94
CA GLY A 108 -11.08 2.06 6.81
C GLY A 108 -10.96 0.75 6.05
N VAL A 109 -11.53 -0.30 6.64
CA VAL A 109 -11.45 -1.68 6.18
C VAL A 109 -12.83 -2.29 6.12
N ASP A 110 -13.07 -3.05 5.07
CA ASP A 110 -14.20 -3.97 4.99
C ASP A 110 -13.68 -5.40 4.88
N ARG A 111 -14.34 -6.31 5.60
CA ARG A 111 -14.04 -7.74 5.57
C ARG A 111 -15.21 -8.59 5.05
N LYS A 112 -16.35 -7.96 4.72
CA LYS A 112 -17.56 -8.64 4.25
C LYS A 112 -17.56 -8.83 2.73
N LEU A 113 -17.24 -7.79 1.97
CA LEU A 113 -17.16 -7.82 0.51
C LEU A 113 -15.94 -8.60 0.04
N PHE A 114 -14.80 -8.42 0.72
CA PHE A 114 -13.56 -9.15 0.48
C PHE A 114 -12.89 -9.51 1.80
N PRO A 115 -12.18 -10.64 1.93
CA PRO A 115 -11.51 -11.03 3.18
C PRO A 115 -10.50 -9.99 3.70
N CYS A 116 -9.87 -9.25 2.79
CA CYS A 116 -8.83 -8.25 3.05
C CYS A 116 -9.00 -7.05 2.10
N ALA A 117 -9.96 -6.14 2.40
CA ALA A 117 -10.14 -4.91 1.64
C ALA A 117 -9.81 -3.64 2.45
N MET A 118 -9.08 -2.74 1.79
CA MET A 118 -8.77 -1.39 2.28
C MET A 118 -9.53 -0.36 1.46
N ILE A 119 -10.18 0.59 2.13
CA ILE A 119 -10.97 1.64 1.51
C ILE A 119 -10.22 2.95 1.68
N SER A 120 -9.90 3.60 0.57
CA SER A 120 -9.20 4.87 0.54
C SER A 120 -9.96 5.86 -0.33
N ALA A 121 -9.67 7.16 -0.17
CA ALA A 121 -10.20 8.16 -1.08
C ALA A 121 -9.70 7.89 -2.51
N ASN A 122 -10.58 8.00 -3.50
CA ASN A 122 -10.26 7.74 -4.91
C ASN A 122 -9.51 8.92 -5.57
N ILE A 123 -8.46 9.42 -4.93
CA ILE A 123 -7.77 10.64 -5.30
C ILE A 123 -6.25 10.39 -5.25
N LEU A 124 -5.71 9.84 -6.33
CA LEU A 124 -4.25 9.76 -6.52
C LEU A 124 -3.68 11.08 -7.06
N ILE A 125 -4.52 11.92 -7.65
CA ILE A 125 -4.24 13.30 -8.03
C ILE A 125 -5.41 14.13 -7.49
N ASP A 126 -5.13 15.10 -6.62
CA ASP A 126 -6.19 15.95 -6.07
C ASP A 126 -6.65 17.05 -7.01
N GLU A 127 -7.71 17.76 -6.62
CA GLU A 127 -8.30 18.86 -7.41
C GLU A 127 -7.29 19.99 -7.69
N GLN A 128 -6.22 20.08 -6.91
CA GLN A 128 -5.12 21.03 -7.11
C GLN A 128 -3.99 20.46 -7.98
N GLY A 129 -4.17 19.27 -8.55
CA GLY A 129 -3.19 18.58 -9.37
C GLY A 129 -2.04 17.93 -8.58
N ARG A 130 -2.15 17.82 -7.25
CA ARG A 130 -1.08 17.22 -6.43
C ARG A 130 -1.22 15.71 -6.40
N ALA A 131 -0.13 15.01 -6.71
CA ALA A 131 -0.07 13.57 -6.55
C ALA A 131 -0.11 13.16 -5.07
N ARG A 132 -0.81 12.06 -4.79
CA ARG A 132 -0.92 11.44 -3.47
C ARG A 132 -0.43 10.01 -3.52
N LEU A 133 0.47 9.68 -2.60
CA LEU A 133 0.99 8.32 -2.43
C LEU A 133 -0.08 7.43 -1.79
N ALA A 134 -0.20 6.24 -2.36
CA ALA A 134 -0.93 5.09 -1.85
C ALA A 134 0.01 3.89 -1.80
N ASP A 135 -0.44 2.78 -1.20
CA ASP A 135 0.27 1.49 -1.25
C ASP A 135 1.61 1.44 -0.46
N PHE A 136 1.51 1.46 0.87
CA PHE A 136 2.66 1.35 1.79
C PHE A 136 3.04 -0.12 2.12
N GLY A 137 2.42 -1.09 1.46
CA GLY A 137 2.51 -2.52 1.81
C GLY A 137 3.78 -3.22 1.33
N LEU A 138 4.44 -2.71 0.28
CA LEU A 138 5.49 -3.46 -0.43
C LEU A 138 6.81 -3.59 0.33
N THR A 139 7.14 -2.69 1.26
CA THR A 139 8.43 -2.71 1.96
C THR A 139 8.57 -3.89 2.94
N ALA A 140 7.45 -4.46 3.40
CA ALA A 140 7.46 -5.59 4.32
C ALA A 140 7.34 -6.96 3.62
N MET A 141 6.91 -6.99 2.35
CA MET A 141 6.64 -8.24 1.61
C MET A 141 7.90 -8.83 0.97
N THR A 142 8.94 -8.03 0.72
CA THR A 142 10.16 -8.46 0.05
C THR A 142 11.03 -9.41 0.88
N HIS A 143 10.78 -9.51 2.19
CA HIS A 143 11.57 -10.35 3.10
C HIS A 143 10.99 -11.74 3.36
N ASP A 144 9.78 -12.03 2.88
CA ASP A 144 9.15 -13.33 3.06
C ASP A 144 9.00 -14.03 1.70
N LEU A 145 9.85 -15.03 1.45
CA LEU A 145 9.87 -15.83 0.22
C LEU A 145 8.50 -16.46 -0.09
N HIS A 146 7.67 -16.71 0.94
CA HIS A 146 6.30 -17.20 0.73
C HIS A 146 5.34 -16.12 0.23
N ALA A 147 5.57 -14.84 0.57
CA ALA A 147 4.80 -13.72 0.05
C ALA A 147 5.19 -13.38 -1.41
N LEU A 148 6.46 -13.56 -1.78
CA LEU A 148 6.94 -13.40 -3.17
C LEU A 148 6.25 -14.37 -4.14
N ASN A 149 5.91 -15.58 -3.67
CA ASN A 149 5.17 -16.57 -4.48
C ASN A 149 3.69 -16.21 -4.69
N ALA A 150 3.15 -15.23 -3.96
CA ALA A 150 1.80 -14.70 -4.16
C ALA A 150 1.75 -13.56 -5.19
N ILE A 151 2.92 -13.10 -5.68
CA ILE A 151 3.02 -12.04 -6.69
C ILE A 151 2.89 -12.63 -8.08
N THR A 152 2.13 -11.98 -8.94
CA THR A 152 2.12 -12.32 -10.37
C THR A 152 3.50 -12.02 -10.98
N PRO A 153 4.15 -12.94 -11.72
CA PRO A 153 5.50 -12.73 -12.28
C PRO A 153 5.64 -11.44 -13.10
N LEU A 154 4.60 -11.06 -13.84
CA LEU A 154 4.54 -9.81 -14.60
C LEU A 154 4.68 -8.58 -13.71
N SER A 155 4.11 -8.61 -12.51
CA SER A 155 4.17 -7.52 -11.54
C SER A 155 5.52 -7.47 -10.82
N ILE A 156 6.20 -8.61 -10.66
CA ILE A 156 7.60 -8.64 -10.20
C ILE A 156 8.46 -7.90 -11.23
N VAL A 157 8.36 -8.24 -12.52
CA VAL A 157 9.12 -7.60 -13.60
C VAL A 157 8.83 -6.10 -13.70
N GLY A 158 7.58 -5.68 -13.46
CA GLY A 158 7.21 -4.27 -13.34
C GLY A 158 7.99 -3.58 -12.22
N SER A 159 7.87 -4.05 -10.97
CA SER A 159 8.53 -3.44 -9.80
C SER A 159 10.06 -3.39 -9.90
N LEU A 160 10.69 -4.36 -10.58
CA LEU A 160 12.15 -4.38 -10.76
C LEU A 160 12.68 -3.14 -11.50
N ARG A 161 11.90 -2.55 -12.42
CA ARG A 161 12.34 -1.37 -13.22
C ARG A 161 12.60 -0.12 -12.38
N TRP A 162 11.90 0.02 -11.27
CA TRP A 162 12.06 1.15 -10.34
C TRP A 162 12.88 0.78 -9.09
N THR A 163 13.34 -0.47 -8.97
CA THR A 163 14.09 -0.95 -7.80
C THR A 163 15.56 -0.55 -7.90
N ALA A 164 16.12 -0.01 -6.82
CA ALA A 164 17.51 0.41 -6.76
C ALA A 164 18.49 -0.77 -6.91
N PRO A 165 19.66 -0.59 -7.55
CA PRO A 165 20.58 -1.68 -7.86
C PRO A 165 21.10 -2.41 -6.61
N GLU A 166 21.33 -1.70 -5.51
CA GLU A 166 21.75 -2.29 -4.22
C GLU A 166 20.68 -3.16 -3.55
N ILE A 167 19.41 -3.03 -3.98
CA ILE A 167 18.31 -3.91 -3.57
C ILE A 167 18.25 -5.14 -4.47
N LEU A 168 18.57 -5.00 -5.76
CA LEU A 168 18.59 -6.09 -6.73
C LEU A 168 19.78 -7.04 -6.53
N ASP A 169 20.94 -6.47 -6.24
CA ASP A 169 22.19 -7.20 -6.04
C ASP A 169 22.93 -6.64 -4.80
N PRO A 170 22.51 -7.06 -3.59
CA PRO A 170 23.12 -6.59 -2.35
C PRO A 170 24.57 -7.05 -2.21
N GLU A 171 24.93 -8.23 -2.72
CA GLU A 171 26.29 -8.77 -2.60
C GLU A 171 27.30 -7.93 -3.39
N SER A 172 26.97 -7.57 -4.64
CA SER A 172 27.80 -6.66 -5.44
C SER A 172 27.88 -5.24 -4.86
N ALA A 173 26.90 -4.84 -4.06
CA ALA A 173 26.89 -3.58 -3.32
C ALA A 173 27.60 -3.66 -1.94
N GLY A 174 28.17 -4.82 -1.57
CA GLY A 174 28.84 -5.01 -0.29
C GLY A 174 27.89 -5.11 0.91
N LEU A 175 26.62 -5.46 0.68
CA LEU A 175 25.59 -5.61 1.71
C LEU A 175 25.31 -7.10 1.97
N GLU A 176 25.22 -7.50 3.23
CA GLU A 176 24.87 -8.88 3.60
C GLU A 176 23.45 -9.27 3.17
N LYS A 177 22.54 -8.30 3.08
CA LYS A 177 21.12 -8.49 2.69
C LYS A 177 20.59 -7.22 2.03
N ALA A 178 19.71 -7.39 1.06
CA ALA A 178 18.92 -6.30 0.50
C ALA A 178 18.13 -5.63 1.63
N ARG A 179 18.32 -4.31 1.82
CA ARG A 179 17.60 -3.54 2.83
C ARG A 179 17.18 -2.20 2.23
N PRO A 180 15.88 -1.89 2.19
CA PRO A 180 15.40 -0.56 1.80
C PRO A 180 16.09 0.52 2.61
N SER A 181 16.48 1.60 1.93
CA SER A 181 17.19 2.72 2.50
C SER A 181 16.64 4.03 1.93
N LYS A 182 16.99 5.15 2.56
CA LYS A 182 16.66 6.47 1.99
C LYS A 182 17.25 6.65 0.59
N ALA A 183 18.43 6.07 0.33
CA ALA A 183 19.07 6.15 -0.98
C ALA A 183 18.30 5.34 -2.03
N SER A 184 17.81 4.14 -1.67
CA SER A 184 16.99 3.34 -2.57
C SER A 184 15.66 4.04 -2.90
N ASP A 185 15.04 4.71 -1.92
CA ASP A 185 13.81 5.48 -2.15
C ASP A 185 14.04 6.67 -3.10
N VAL A 186 15.19 7.36 -2.97
CA VAL A 186 15.60 8.44 -3.89
C VAL A 186 15.78 7.91 -5.31
N PHE A 187 16.42 6.75 -5.48
CA PHE A 187 16.57 6.11 -6.79
C PHE A 187 15.21 5.78 -7.42
N SER A 188 14.32 5.10 -6.67
CA SER A 188 12.97 4.76 -7.14
C SER A 188 12.17 6.01 -7.53
N THR A 189 12.27 7.08 -6.72
CA THR A 189 11.66 8.38 -7.03
C THR A 189 12.21 8.98 -8.32
N GLY A 190 13.53 8.92 -8.53
CA GLY A 190 14.17 9.38 -9.77
C GLY A 190 13.67 8.62 -11.01
N MET A 191 13.47 7.31 -10.90
CA MET A 191 12.93 6.49 -11.98
C MET A 191 11.48 6.86 -12.34
N VAL A 192 10.64 7.13 -11.34
CA VAL A 192 9.25 7.62 -11.55
C VAL A 192 9.25 8.97 -12.26
N MET A 193 10.12 9.90 -11.83
CA MET A 193 10.25 11.20 -12.48
C MET A 193 10.75 11.08 -13.93
N TRP A 194 11.74 10.22 -14.17
CA TRP A 194 12.28 9.97 -15.51
C TRP A 194 11.22 9.43 -16.48
N GLU A 195 10.39 8.49 -16.02
CA GLU A 195 9.28 7.96 -16.81
C GLU A 195 8.23 9.04 -17.12
N GLY A 196 7.86 9.85 -16.13
CA GLY A 196 6.92 10.97 -16.32
C GLY A 196 7.44 12.02 -17.32
N VAL A 197 8.74 12.34 -17.28
CA VAL A 197 9.37 13.27 -18.23
C VAL A 197 9.51 12.64 -19.63
N GLY A 198 9.81 11.34 -19.73
CA GLY A 198 9.90 10.63 -21.00
C GLY A 198 8.56 10.58 -21.76
N LEU A 199 7.44 10.47 -21.05
CA LEU A 199 6.09 10.49 -21.63
C LEU A 199 5.66 11.88 -22.10
N THR A 200 6.11 12.95 -21.43
CA THR A 200 5.83 14.34 -21.88
C THR A 200 6.70 14.78 -23.06
N GLY A 201 7.81 14.07 -23.35
CA GLY A 201 8.67 14.31 -24.50
C GLY A 201 8.21 13.70 -25.83
N GLN A 202 7.14 12.89 -25.85
CA GLN A 202 6.64 12.22 -27.07
C GLN A 202 5.31 12.75 -27.63
N THR A 203 4.70 13.76 -27.01
CA THR A 203 3.60 14.50 -27.66
C THR A 203 4.18 15.45 -28.69
N GLN A 204 4.46 14.94 -29.90
CA GLN A 204 4.45 15.79 -31.08
C GLN A 204 3.02 16.29 -31.31
N PRO A 205 2.82 17.58 -31.60
CA PRO A 205 1.50 18.08 -31.95
C PRO A 205 1.05 17.46 -33.27
N LYS A 206 -0.17 16.93 -33.30
CA LYS A 206 -0.96 16.78 -34.52
C LYS A 206 -2.17 17.69 -34.41
#